data_AF-A0A1Z8ZT92-F1
#
_entry.id   AF-A0A1Z8ZT92-F1
#
_cell.length_a   1.000
_cell.length_b   1.000
_cell.length_c   1.000
_cell.angle_alpha   90.00
_cell.angle_beta   90.00
_cell.angle_gamma   90.00
#
_symmetry.space_group_name_H-M   'P 1'
#
loop_
_entity.id
_entity.type
_entity.pdbx_description
1 polymer ?
#
loop_
_entity_poly.entity_id
_entity_poly.type
_entity_poly.pdbx_seq_one_letter_code
_entity_poly.pdbx_strand_id
1 'polypeptide(L)'
;MSRKYKKKLRKYSYQPNTVRIDDEIIGIVIKKNKNSVSIIPVDRKIRKVFKIKNQNKAVKIDDLVRIKKNTKEEVDRFNIELIETNALDKPLSNISVHKNKIPYEWPDNVIEELKEIKNFNTVDREDLTGIPLITIDGADAKDFDDAVWAKKTENGEWHLIVAIADVSFYVQPNSSLDKEALKRGNSTYFPDQVIPMLPELLSNNLCSLIEDRKRPCLAVHIYINHLGEIIKYNFSRAVIKSKARLTYEQVQSAYDGKSEDVPKEFLADIIRPLYEVYEILHQNRVKRGSLELEILEKKIMINNSNKSISVKNVRKYKSHKIIEELMITANIAAAMELSLKETPSIYRIHEKPDSEKLKLIDKIFDSYNLGLSKKKNITPQDFNKILNLDTNLSDILIKNLILRSQSQAKYNNENFGHFGLGISHYTHFTSPIRRYSDLMVHRQLLNQYKNIELENYETNNKEIADYISFTERRSVDAERETYDRYVAKLLFKKKGSIFKSYIN
;
A
#
# COMPACT_ATOMS: atom_id res chain seq x y z
N MET A 1 -20.58 55.20 -1.83
CA MET A 1 -20.13 53.98 -2.54
C MET A 1 -21.17 53.58 -3.59
N SER A 2 -20.78 53.54 -4.88
CA SER A 2 -21.71 53.36 -6.00
C SER A 2 -22.34 51.96 -6.03
N ARG A 3 -23.55 51.85 -6.62
CA ARG A 3 -24.28 50.59 -6.83
C ARG A 3 -23.45 49.50 -7.55
N LYS A 4 -22.35 49.86 -8.23
CA LYS A 4 -21.39 48.94 -8.85
C LYS A 4 -20.55 48.15 -7.82
N TYR A 5 -20.30 48.71 -6.62
CA TYR A 5 -19.53 48.03 -5.56
C TYR A 5 -20.36 46.96 -4.81
N LYS A 6 -21.66 47.21 -4.56
CA LYS A 6 -22.55 46.21 -3.93
C LYS A 6 -22.78 44.95 -4.79
N LYS A 7 -22.61 45.04 -6.12
CA LYS A 7 -22.74 43.88 -7.03
C LYS A 7 -21.49 42.98 -7.05
N LYS A 8 -20.30 43.51 -6.71
CA LYS A 8 -19.04 42.73 -6.66
C LYS A 8 -18.87 41.94 -5.35
N LEU A 9 -19.45 42.40 -4.24
CA LEU A 9 -19.41 41.70 -2.95
C LEU A 9 -20.38 40.50 -2.87
N ARG A 10 -21.40 40.43 -3.72
CA ARG A 10 -22.28 39.25 -3.83
C ARG A 10 -21.67 38.04 -4.54
N LYS A 11 -20.49 38.19 -5.17
CA LYS A 11 -19.75 37.08 -5.80
C LYS A 11 -18.73 36.38 -4.88
N TYR A 12 -18.57 36.87 -3.66
CA TYR A 12 -17.74 36.25 -2.62
C TYR A 12 -18.57 35.93 -1.37
N SER A 13 -19.77 35.36 -1.55
CA SER A 13 -20.39 34.62 -0.46
C SER A 13 -19.56 33.36 -0.27
N TYR A 14 -18.63 33.38 0.70
CA TYR A 14 -18.11 32.16 1.28
C TYR A 14 -19.32 31.36 1.77
N GLN A 15 -19.75 30.39 0.97
CA GLN A 15 -20.58 29.32 1.48
C GLN A 15 -19.62 28.49 2.31
N PRO A 16 -19.76 28.45 3.65
CA PRO A 16 -19.10 27.38 4.38
C PRO A 16 -19.59 26.10 3.73
N ASN A 17 -18.68 25.33 3.14
CA ASN A 17 -18.89 23.90 3.04
C ASN A 17 -19.06 23.48 4.49
N THR A 18 -20.32 23.39 4.91
CA THR A 18 -20.68 22.72 6.14
C THR A 18 -20.11 21.34 5.92
N VAL A 19 -19.00 21.04 6.58
CA VAL A 19 -18.59 19.67 6.79
C VAL A 19 -19.81 19.08 7.46
N ARG A 20 -20.63 18.36 6.67
CA ARG A 20 -21.67 17.51 7.22
C ARG A 20 -20.90 16.64 8.19
N ILE A 21 -21.09 16.88 9.49
CA ILE A 21 -20.83 15.85 10.47
C ILE A 21 -21.63 14.69 9.90
N ASP A 22 -20.95 13.62 9.49
CA ASP A 22 -21.63 12.41 9.03
C ASP A 22 -22.80 12.17 9.99
N ASP A 23 -23.98 11.85 9.46
CA ASP A 23 -25.18 11.60 10.28
C ASP A 23 -24.97 10.45 11.29
N GLU A 24 -23.80 9.79 11.22
CA GLU A 24 -23.30 8.73 12.07
C GLU A 24 -21.95 9.11 12.70
N ILE A 25 -21.84 8.94 14.02
CA ILE A 25 -20.60 9.12 14.77
C ILE A 25 -20.25 7.80 15.46
N ILE A 26 -18.99 7.39 15.36
CA ILE A 26 -18.47 6.25 16.11
C ILE A 26 -17.87 6.75 17.43
N GLY A 27 -18.15 6.07 18.54
CA GLY A 27 -17.71 6.49 19.86
C GLY A 27 -17.52 5.34 20.84
N ILE A 28 -16.75 5.59 21.90
CA ILE A 28 -16.58 4.70 23.04
C ILE A 28 -17.45 5.19 24.20
N VAL A 29 -18.13 4.25 24.85
CA VAL A 29 -18.94 4.54 26.04
C VAL A 29 -18.03 4.69 27.26
N ILE A 30 -18.03 5.88 27.85
CA ILE A 30 -17.15 6.20 29.00
C ILE A 30 -17.90 6.23 30.33
N LYS A 31 -19.23 6.40 30.30
CA LYS A 31 -20.04 6.44 31.51
C LYS A 31 -21.46 5.99 31.20
N LYS A 32 -22.01 5.17 32.08
CA LYS A 32 -23.41 4.73 32.05
C LYS A 32 -24.08 5.05 33.38
N ASN A 33 -25.14 5.85 33.32
CA ASN A 33 -26.06 6.09 34.43
C ASN A 33 -27.41 5.44 34.10
N LYS A 34 -28.32 5.32 35.08
CA LYS A 34 -29.68 4.77 34.87
C LYS A 34 -30.38 5.35 33.63
N ASN A 35 -30.31 6.67 33.44
CA ASN A 35 -31.06 7.39 32.40
C ASN A 35 -30.20 7.96 31.26
N SER A 36 -28.87 7.83 31.31
CA SER A 36 -27.99 8.44 30.30
C SER A 36 -26.72 7.66 30.06
N VAL A 37 -26.26 7.66 28.82
CA VAL A 37 -24.94 7.14 28.40
C VAL A 37 -24.10 8.31 27.90
N SER A 38 -22.84 8.38 28.33
CA SER A 38 -21.85 9.35 27.83
C SER A 38 -20.88 8.66 26.88
N ILE A 39 -20.74 9.20 25.69
CA ILE A 39 -19.96 8.64 24.60
C ILE A 39 -18.92 9.68 24.15
N ILE A 40 -17.66 9.25 24.10
CA ILE A 40 -16.57 10.02 23.50
C ILE A 40 -16.39 9.57 22.06
N PRO A 41 -16.48 10.46 21.06
CA PRO A 41 -16.20 10.14 19.68
C PRO A 41 -14.77 9.61 19.49
N VAL A 42 -14.61 8.60 18.64
CA VAL A 42 -13.28 8.09 18.29
C VAL A 42 -12.54 9.02 17.33
N ASP A 43 -13.26 9.92 16.66
CA ASP A 43 -12.69 11.04 15.91
C ASP A 43 -12.30 12.19 16.84
N ARG A 44 -10.98 12.42 16.96
CA ARG A 44 -10.40 13.48 17.79
C ARG A 44 -10.77 14.89 17.34
N LYS A 45 -11.24 15.07 16.09
CA LYS A 45 -11.76 16.36 15.61
C LYS A 45 -13.03 16.76 16.36
N ILE A 46 -13.80 15.78 16.84
CA ILE A 46 -15.04 16.00 17.58
C ILE A 46 -14.72 16.01 19.09
N ARG A 47 -14.54 17.21 19.65
CA ARG A 47 -14.21 17.39 21.08
C ARG A 47 -15.42 17.27 22.03
N LYS A 48 -16.63 17.16 21.48
CA LYS A 48 -17.88 17.09 22.25
C LYS A 48 -18.10 15.67 22.78
N VAL A 49 -18.38 15.55 24.08
CA VAL A 49 -18.93 14.32 24.67
C VAL A 49 -20.43 14.28 24.42
N PHE A 50 -20.92 13.18 23.86
CA PHE A 50 -22.34 13.00 23.61
C PHE A 50 -23.00 12.37 24.83
N LYS A 51 -23.95 13.08 25.44
CA LYS A 51 -24.78 12.56 26.53
C LYS A 51 -26.16 12.23 25.97
N ILE A 52 -26.44 10.95 25.79
CA ILE A 52 -27.66 10.45 25.14
C ILE A 52 -28.54 9.81 26.21
N LYS A 53 -29.86 9.99 26.11
CA LYS A 53 -30.81 9.29 26.98
C LYS A 53 -30.65 7.78 26.76
N ASN A 54 -30.52 7.04 27.86
CA ASN A 54 -30.29 5.60 27.82
C ASN A 54 -31.54 4.87 27.29
N GLN A 55 -31.60 4.64 25.98
CA GLN A 55 -32.67 3.87 25.33
C GLN A 55 -32.31 2.38 25.18
N ASN A 56 -31.04 2.02 25.30
CA ASN A 56 -30.56 0.65 25.08
C ASN A 56 -29.85 0.10 26.34
N LYS A 57 -30.50 -0.85 27.03
CA LYS A 57 -29.97 -1.46 28.27
C LYS A 57 -28.70 -2.28 28.03
N ALA A 58 -28.43 -2.75 26.80
CA ALA A 58 -27.34 -3.67 26.49
C ALA A 58 -25.94 -3.02 26.52
N VAL A 59 -25.85 -1.72 26.26
CA VAL A 59 -24.56 -1.01 26.12
C VAL A 59 -23.86 -0.88 27.48
N LYS A 60 -22.57 -1.18 27.56
CA LYS A 60 -21.71 -1.11 28.76
C LYS A 60 -20.60 -0.07 28.57
N ILE A 61 -19.86 0.20 29.65
CA ILE A 61 -18.62 0.99 29.59
C ILE A 61 -17.62 0.22 28.72
N ASP A 62 -16.80 0.94 27.96
CA ASP A 62 -15.80 0.45 27.01
C ASP A 62 -16.36 -0.21 25.74
N ASP A 63 -17.69 -0.22 25.55
CA ASP A 63 -18.30 -0.63 24.29
C ASP A 63 -18.07 0.42 23.20
N LEU A 64 -17.80 -0.07 21.98
CA LEU A 64 -17.80 0.71 20.75
C LEU A 64 -19.23 0.77 20.21
N VAL A 65 -19.69 1.99 19.96
CA VAL A 65 -21.06 2.26 19.52
C VAL A 65 -21.10 3.20 18.33
N ARG A 66 -22.14 3.05 17.51
CA ARG A 66 -22.54 4.00 16.47
C ARG A 66 -23.68 4.84 17.02
N ILE A 67 -23.58 6.16 16.90
CA ILE A 67 -24.67 7.08 17.22
C ILE A 67 -25.15 7.74 15.93
N LYS A 68 -26.44 7.61 15.62
CA LYS A 68 -27.05 8.25 14.45
C LYS A 68 -27.99 9.35 14.88
N LYS A 69 -27.93 10.52 14.23
CA LYS A 69 -28.88 11.61 14.50
C LYS A 69 -30.27 11.20 13.99
N ASN A 70 -31.29 11.31 14.84
CA ASN A 70 -32.66 11.08 14.42
C ASN A 70 -33.16 12.32 13.66
N THR A 71 -33.36 12.20 12.35
CA THR A 71 -33.78 13.31 11.47
C THR A 71 -35.26 13.64 11.58
N LYS A 72 -36.07 12.82 12.26
CA LYS A 72 -37.52 12.99 12.41
C LYS A 72 -37.95 13.81 13.63
N GLU A 73 -37.01 14.22 14.49
CA GLU A 73 -37.33 14.95 15.73
C GLU A 73 -36.64 16.32 15.76
N GLU A 74 -37.34 17.35 16.25
CA GLU A 74 -36.81 18.73 16.40
C GLU A 74 -35.69 18.84 17.45
N VAL A 75 -35.54 17.83 18.30
CA VAL A 75 -34.51 17.76 19.35
C VAL A 75 -33.45 16.75 18.93
N ASP A 76 -32.16 17.08 19.15
CA ASP A 76 -31.00 16.21 18.93
C ASP A 76 -31.11 14.87 19.73
N ARG A 77 -31.97 13.95 19.28
CA ARG A 77 -32.03 12.57 19.77
C ARG A 77 -31.16 11.72 18.87
N PHE A 78 -30.31 10.94 19.51
CA PHE A 78 -29.40 10.02 18.86
C PHE A 78 -29.81 8.59 19.21
N ASN A 79 -29.86 7.72 18.20
CA ASN A 79 -30.02 6.28 18.41
C ASN A 79 -28.64 5.66 18.62
N ILE A 80 -28.52 4.77 19.61
CA ILE A 80 -27.27 4.05 19.91
C ILE A 80 -27.37 2.62 19.39
N GLU A 81 -26.46 2.26 18.50
CA GLU A 81 -26.26 0.92 17.98
C GLU A 81 -24.94 0.38 18.54
N LEU A 82 -24.98 -0.80 19.16
CA LEU A 82 -23.78 -1.48 19.66
C LEU A 82 -23.02 -2.07 18.48
N ILE A 83 -21.72 -1.77 18.38
CA ILE A 83 -20.84 -2.32 17.35
C ILE A 83 -20.02 -3.46 17.94
N GLU A 84 -19.30 -3.18 19.03
CA GLU A 84 -18.41 -4.15 19.65
C GLU A 84 -18.39 -3.96 21.17
N THR A 85 -18.52 -5.06 21.91
CA THR A 85 -18.46 -5.04 23.37
C THR A 85 -17.01 -5.04 23.87
N ASN A 86 -16.72 -4.28 24.94
CA ASN A 86 -15.38 -4.19 25.53
C ASN A 86 -14.28 -3.96 24.47
N ALA A 87 -14.48 -2.96 23.61
CA ALA A 87 -13.62 -2.73 22.45
C ALA A 87 -12.15 -2.46 22.80
N LEU A 88 -11.86 -2.03 24.04
CA LEU A 88 -10.48 -1.81 24.52
C LEU A 88 -9.71 -3.10 24.83
N ASP A 89 -10.42 -4.23 24.98
CA ASP A 89 -9.88 -5.58 25.17
C ASP A 89 -9.79 -6.39 23.87
N LYS A 90 -10.37 -5.85 22.79
CA LYS A 90 -10.35 -6.41 21.43
C LYS A 90 -9.21 -5.78 20.61
N PRO A 91 -8.92 -6.29 19.39
CA PRO A 91 -8.00 -5.63 18.47
C PRO A 91 -8.35 -4.15 18.29
N LEU A 92 -7.42 -3.24 18.62
CA LEU A 92 -7.68 -1.80 18.58
C LEU A 92 -7.91 -1.29 17.15
N SER A 93 -7.52 -2.07 16.13
CA SER A 93 -7.84 -1.81 14.74
C SER A 93 -9.34 -1.84 14.45
N ASN A 94 -10.16 -2.59 15.21
CA ASN A 94 -11.61 -2.61 15.00
C ASN A 94 -12.22 -1.20 15.09
N ILE A 95 -11.73 -0.38 16.03
CA ILE A 95 -12.13 1.02 16.17
C ILE A 95 -11.84 1.80 14.87
N SER A 96 -10.66 1.61 14.29
CA SER A 96 -10.23 2.28 13.06
C SER A 96 -10.96 1.76 11.83
N VAL A 97 -11.24 0.45 11.76
CA VAL A 97 -12.05 -0.19 10.72
C VAL A 97 -13.44 0.44 10.65
N HIS A 98 -14.14 0.53 11.79
CA HIS A 98 -15.48 1.12 11.84
C HIS A 98 -15.48 2.63 11.59
N LYS A 99 -14.53 3.36 12.17
CA LYS A 99 -14.43 4.82 11.97
C LYS A 99 -14.20 5.17 10.50
N ASN A 100 -13.29 4.46 9.84
CA ASN A 100 -12.92 4.74 8.45
C ASN A 100 -13.80 4.00 7.44
N LYS A 101 -14.80 3.23 7.89
CA LYS A 101 -15.71 2.45 7.03
C LYS A 101 -14.92 1.52 6.09
N ILE A 102 -13.92 0.82 6.63
CA ILE A 102 -13.17 -0.19 5.88
C ILE A 102 -14.10 -1.42 5.72
N PRO A 103 -14.36 -1.90 4.49
CA PRO A 103 -15.14 -3.12 4.29
C PRO A 103 -14.36 -4.31 4.85
N TYR A 104 -14.95 -5.04 5.79
CA TYR A 104 -14.32 -6.20 6.43
C TYR A 104 -15.16 -7.49 6.26
N GLU A 105 -16.49 -7.38 6.21
CA GLU A 105 -17.40 -8.52 6.03
C GLU A 105 -17.45 -8.98 4.58
N TRP A 106 -17.57 -10.29 4.38
CA TRP A 106 -17.76 -10.90 3.07
C TRP A 106 -19.26 -11.03 2.78
N PRO A 107 -19.76 -10.41 1.70
CA PRO A 107 -21.16 -10.57 1.30
C PRO A 107 -21.48 -12.03 0.89
N ASP A 108 -22.73 -12.46 1.06
CA ASP A 108 -23.17 -13.83 0.76
C ASP A 108 -22.88 -14.23 -0.70
N ASN A 109 -23.08 -13.32 -1.66
CA ASN A 109 -22.78 -13.58 -3.07
C ASN A 109 -21.28 -13.81 -3.35
N VAL A 110 -20.38 -13.23 -2.54
CA VAL A 110 -18.95 -13.55 -2.61
C VAL A 110 -18.68 -14.95 -2.07
N ILE A 111 -19.32 -15.33 -0.97
CA ILE A 111 -19.17 -16.66 -0.37
C ILE A 111 -19.70 -17.75 -1.31
N GLU A 112 -20.86 -17.52 -1.94
CA GLU A 112 -21.40 -18.45 -2.94
C GLU A 112 -20.49 -18.58 -4.17
N GLU A 113 -19.95 -17.47 -4.68
CA GLU A 113 -19.01 -17.51 -5.81
C GLU A 113 -17.73 -18.30 -5.49
N LEU A 114 -17.21 -18.22 -4.25
CA LEU A 114 -16.04 -18.99 -3.82
C LEU A 114 -16.26 -20.51 -3.85
N LYS A 115 -17.49 -20.99 -3.68
CA LYS A 115 -17.80 -22.43 -3.71
C LYS A 115 -17.68 -23.02 -5.11
N GLU A 116 -17.95 -22.21 -6.12
CA GLU A 116 -17.96 -22.59 -7.55
C GLU A 116 -16.62 -22.30 -8.24
N ILE A 117 -15.57 -22.00 -7.47
CA ILE A 117 -14.32 -21.53 -8.05
C ILE A 117 -13.61 -22.63 -8.84
N LYS A 118 -13.27 -22.32 -10.08
CA LYS A 118 -12.65 -23.27 -10.99
C LYS A 118 -11.16 -23.39 -10.71
N ASN A 119 -10.67 -24.62 -10.75
CA ASN A 119 -9.22 -24.87 -10.83
C ASN A 119 -8.68 -24.33 -12.16
N PHE A 120 -7.45 -23.83 -12.13
CA PHE A 120 -6.77 -23.43 -13.35
C PHE A 120 -6.43 -24.64 -14.23
N ASN A 121 -6.42 -24.42 -15.54
CA ASN A 121 -5.88 -25.37 -16.50
C ASN A 121 -4.43 -25.00 -16.85
N THR A 122 -3.65 -25.99 -17.29
CA THR A 122 -2.28 -25.78 -17.77
C THR A 122 -2.21 -25.56 -19.27
N VAL A 123 -3.33 -25.75 -19.99
CA VAL A 123 -3.44 -25.55 -21.44
C VAL A 123 -3.34 -24.04 -21.74
N ASP A 124 -2.64 -23.67 -22.81
CA ASP A 124 -2.33 -22.28 -23.21
C ASP A 124 -1.50 -21.47 -22.19
N ARG A 125 -0.73 -22.14 -21.34
CA ARG A 125 0.20 -21.50 -20.41
C ARG A 125 1.62 -21.96 -20.69
N GLU A 126 2.55 -21.04 -20.61
CA GLU A 126 3.98 -21.36 -20.62
C GLU A 126 4.33 -22.23 -19.41
N ASP A 127 5.03 -23.35 -19.63
CA ASP A 127 5.49 -24.22 -18.56
C ASP A 127 6.84 -23.73 -18.03
N LEU A 128 6.80 -23.08 -16.86
CA LEU A 128 7.98 -22.60 -16.14
C LEU A 128 8.28 -23.49 -14.93
N THR A 129 7.66 -24.67 -14.81
CA THR A 129 7.84 -25.56 -13.64
C THR A 129 9.24 -26.17 -13.55
N GLY A 130 10.01 -26.15 -14.65
CA GLY A 130 11.42 -26.54 -14.68
C GLY A 130 12.40 -25.45 -14.23
N ILE A 131 11.95 -24.20 -14.08
CA ILE A 131 12.79 -23.08 -13.64
C ILE A 131 12.70 -22.96 -12.11
N PRO A 132 13.83 -22.88 -11.38
CA PRO A 132 13.83 -22.87 -9.92
C PRO A 132 13.50 -21.48 -9.36
N LEU A 133 12.31 -20.97 -9.66
CA LEU A 133 11.74 -19.74 -9.09
C LEU A 133 11.54 -19.90 -7.58
N ILE A 134 11.81 -18.86 -6.80
CA ILE A 134 11.62 -18.84 -5.35
C ILE A 134 10.78 -17.64 -4.92
N THR A 135 10.11 -17.73 -3.77
CA THR A 135 9.47 -16.57 -3.12
C THR A 135 10.33 -16.11 -1.94
N ILE A 136 10.40 -14.79 -1.71
CA ILE A 136 11.18 -14.19 -0.63
C ILE A 136 10.32 -13.16 0.09
N ASP A 137 9.87 -13.50 1.31
CA ASP A 137 8.86 -12.72 2.02
C ASP A 137 9.19 -12.50 3.51
N GLY A 138 8.33 -11.76 4.20
CA GLY A 138 8.37 -11.69 5.66
C GLY A 138 8.02 -13.04 6.29
N ALA A 139 8.58 -13.34 7.46
CA ALA A 139 8.31 -14.61 8.15
C ALA A 139 6.81 -14.85 8.42
N ASP A 140 6.05 -13.79 8.69
CA ASP A 140 4.61 -13.83 8.97
C ASP A 140 3.72 -13.84 7.71
N ALA A 141 4.29 -13.69 6.51
CA ALA A 141 3.53 -13.59 5.26
C ALA A 141 2.93 -14.95 4.84
N LYS A 142 1.73 -14.90 4.27
CA LYS A 142 0.97 -16.08 3.79
C LYS A 142 0.49 -15.95 2.35
N ASP A 143 0.54 -14.73 1.82
CA ASP A 143 0.03 -14.26 0.54
C ASP A 143 1.21 -13.92 -0.38
N PHE A 144 1.91 -14.96 -0.87
CA PHE A 144 3.04 -14.79 -1.78
C PHE A 144 2.57 -14.38 -3.19
N ASP A 145 2.66 -13.08 -3.49
CA ASP A 145 2.28 -12.48 -4.78
C ASP A 145 3.32 -12.79 -5.88
N ASP A 146 4.60 -12.80 -5.53
CA ASP A 146 5.71 -12.83 -6.49
C ASP A 146 6.71 -13.96 -6.25
N ALA A 147 7.24 -14.50 -7.35
CA ALA A 147 8.37 -15.42 -7.37
C ALA A 147 9.41 -14.95 -8.39
N VAL A 148 10.69 -15.08 -8.05
CA VAL A 148 11.80 -14.50 -8.82
C VAL A 148 12.87 -15.50 -9.16
N TRP A 149 13.50 -15.27 -10.31
CA TRP A 149 14.67 -16.01 -10.79
C TRP A 149 15.49 -15.12 -11.72
N ALA A 150 16.80 -15.36 -11.77
CA ALA A 150 17.70 -14.66 -12.68
C ALA A 150 18.85 -15.55 -13.15
N LYS A 151 19.30 -15.34 -14.39
CA LYS A 151 20.49 -16.00 -14.95
C LYS A 151 21.18 -15.11 -15.98
N LYS A 152 22.50 -15.19 -16.02
CA LYS A 152 23.31 -14.55 -17.05
C LYS A 152 23.17 -15.29 -18.40
N THR A 153 22.94 -14.55 -19.48
CA THR A 153 22.85 -15.10 -20.84
C THR A 153 24.24 -15.34 -21.42
N GLU A 154 24.31 -16.09 -22.52
CA GLU A 154 25.57 -16.37 -23.24
C GLU A 154 26.26 -15.10 -23.75
N ASN A 155 25.48 -14.07 -24.07
CA ASN A 155 25.98 -12.77 -24.56
C ASN A 155 26.42 -11.83 -23.42
N GLY A 156 26.36 -12.28 -22.16
CA GLY A 156 26.76 -11.51 -20.98
C GLY A 156 25.69 -10.56 -20.43
N GLU A 157 24.49 -10.54 -21.00
CA GLU A 157 23.30 -9.87 -20.47
C GLU A 157 22.66 -10.69 -19.34
N TRP A 158 21.60 -10.17 -18.71
CA TRP A 158 20.86 -10.88 -17.68
C TRP A 158 19.42 -11.13 -18.09
N HIS A 159 18.95 -12.36 -17.89
CA HIS A 159 17.56 -12.75 -18.04
C HIS A 159 16.93 -12.92 -16.65
N LEU A 160 15.89 -12.14 -16.39
CA LEU A 160 15.08 -12.16 -15.18
C LEU A 160 13.72 -12.76 -15.51
N ILE A 161 13.18 -13.53 -14.57
CA ILE A 161 11.78 -13.93 -14.58
C ILE A 161 11.16 -13.46 -13.27
N VAL A 162 10.11 -12.65 -13.39
CA VAL A 162 9.24 -12.27 -12.29
C VAL A 162 7.87 -12.87 -12.56
N ALA A 163 7.49 -13.87 -11.77
CA ALA A 163 6.21 -14.55 -11.86
C ALA A 163 5.26 -14.00 -10.80
N ILE A 164 4.13 -13.41 -11.22
CA ILE A 164 3.13 -12.82 -10.33
C ILE A 164 1.87 -13.68 -10.30
N ALA A 165 1.30 -13.91 -9.13
CA ALA A 165 0.04 -14.65 -8.94
C ALA A 165 -1.04 -14.23 -9.96
N ASP A 166 -1.62 -15.20 -10.70
CA ASP A 166 -2.66 -14.93 -11.70
C ASP A 166 -4.03 -14.73 -11.05
N VAL A 167 -4.17 -13.65 -10.28
CA VAL A 167 -5.44 -13.29 -9.62
C VAL A 167 -6.53 -13.00 -10.65
N SER A 168 -6.16 -12.45 -11.81
CA SER A 168 -7.08 -12.16 -12.92
C SER A 168 -7.80 -13.39 -13.48
N PHE A 169 -7.22 -14.58 -13.30
CA PHE A 169 -7.88 -15.84 -13.64
C PHE A 169 -9.01 -16.18 -12.67
N TYR A 170 -8.82 -15.94 -11.38
CA TYR A 170 -9.82 -16.29 -10.35
C TYR A 170 -10.87 -15.20 -10.15
N VAL A 171 -10.48 -13.93 -10.30
CA VAL A 171 -11.35 -12.77 -10.09
C VAL A 171 -11.72 -12.18 -11.45
N GLN A 172 -12.80 -12.69 -12.04
CA GLN A 172 -13.27 -12.27 -13.36
C GLN A 172 -13.96 -10.89 -13.30
N PRO A 173 -13.83 -10.04 -14.32
CA PRO A 173 -14.51 -8.74 -14.37
C PRO A 173 -16.02 -8.85 -14.09
N ASN A 174 -16.57 -7.89 -13.35
CA ASN A 174 -18.00 -7.79 -12.99
C ASN A 174 -18.57 -8.90 -12.09
N SER A 175 -17.75 -9.87 -11.67
CA SER A 175 -18.11 -10.88 -10.68
C SER A 175 -18.38 -10.30 -9.28
N SER A 176 -18.91 -11.11 -8.36
CA SER A 176 -19.10 -10.66 -6.98
C SER A 176 -17.75 -10.44 -6.28
N LEU A 177 -16.78 -11.34 -6.54
CA LEU A 177 -15.39 -11.19 -6.09
C LEU A 177 -14.76 -9.90 -6.60
N ASP A 178 -14.95 -9.56 -7.87
CA ASP A 178 -14.42 -8.34 -8.48
C ASP A 178 -15.01 -7.07 -7.87
N LYS A 179 -16.33 -7.02 -7.72
CA LYS A 179 -17.03 -5.89 -7.10
C LYS A 179 -16.60 -5.66 -5.66
N GLU A 180 -16.42 -6.72 -4.89
CA GLU A 180 -15.93 -6.62 -3.51
C GLU A 180 -14.44 -6.25 -3.45
N ALA A 181 -13.61 -6.80 -4.35
CA ALA A 181 -12.19 -6.43 -4.47
C ALA A 181 -12.02 -4.95 -4.83
N LEU A 182 -12.81 -4.42 -5.77
CA LEU A 182 -12.84 -3.00 -6.11
C LEU A 182 -13.25 -2.17 -4.89
N LYS A 183 -14.37 -2.50 -4.23
CA LYS A 183 -14.91 -1.80 -3.05
C LYS A 183 -13.91 -1.73 -1.89
N ARG A 184 -13.11 -2.78 -1.70
CA ARG A 184 -11.99 -2.80 -0.75
C ARG A 184 -10.81 -1.97 -1.26
N GLY A 185 -10.46 -2.15 -2.54
CA GLY A 185 -9.41 -1.46 -3.30
C GLY A 185 -8.00 -1.95 -3.00
N ASN A 186 -7.72 -2.24 -1.73
CA ASN A 186 -6.45 -2.84 -1.27
C ASN A 186 -6.65 -3.55 0.07
N SER A 187 -5.73 -4.44 0.43
CA SER A 187 -5.64 -4.99 1.79
C SER A 187 -5.20 -3.88 2.77
N THR A 188 -5.71 -3.90 4.00
CA THR A 188 -5.30 -2.99 5.08
C THR A 188 -4.52 -3.78 6.15
N TYR A 189 -3.30 -3.34 6.47
CA TYR A 189 -2.37 -4.06 7.35
C TYR A 189 -2.25 -3.35 8.71
N PHE A 190 -3.03 -3.79 9.69
CA PHE A 190 -2.93 -3.28 11.05
C PHE A 190 -1.84 -3.99 11.86
N PRO A 191 -1.36 -3.38 12.97
CA PRO A 191 -0.46 -4.04 13.91
C PRO A 191 -0.93 -5.41 14.46
N ASP A 192 -2.25 -5.61 14.55
CA ASP A 192 -2.90 -6.75 15.22
C ASP A 192 -3.69 -7.66 14.28
N GLN A 193 -3.97 -7.25 13.05
CA GLN A 193 -4.68 -8.05 12.04
C GLN A 193 -4.51 -7.50 10.63
N VAL A 194 -4.90 -8.28 9.63
CA VAL A 194 -4.99 -7.86 8.23
C VAL A 194 -6.45 -7.95 7.79
N ILE A 195 -6.94 -6.90 7.13
CA ILE A 195 -8.23 -6.94 6.41
C ILE A 195 -7.90 -7.12 4.93
N PRO A 196 -8.02 -8.34 4.38
CA PRO A 196 -7.54 -8.62 3.04
C PRO A 196 -8.51 -8.10 1.97
N MET A 197 -7.96 -7.73 0.81
CA MET A 197 -8.75 -7.37 -0.37
C MET A 197 -9.53 -8.55 -0.93
N LEU A 198 -8.93 -9.74 -0.87
CA LEU A 198 -9.51 -10.99 -1.36
C LEU A 198 -9.75 -11.98 -0.22
N PRO A 199 -10.73 -12.90 -0.35
CA PRO A 199 -10.93 -13.97 0.61
C PRO A 199 -9.69 -14.86 0.78
N GLU A 200 -9.48 -15.40 1.98
CA GLU A 200 -8.26 -16.16 2.31
C GLU A 200 -8.06 -17.41 1.44
N LEU A 201 -9.15 -18.04 0.98
CA LEU A 201 -9.09 -19.15 0.03
C LEU A 201 -8.35 -18.77 -1.27
N LEU A 202 -8.49 -17.52 -1.70
CA LEU A 202 -7.74 -16.97 -2.83
C LEU A 202 -6.36 -16.51 -2.39
N SER A 203 -6.31 -15.55 -1.46
CA SER A 203 -5.07 -14.83 -1.13
C SER A 203 -3.98 -15.74 -0.57
N ASN A 204 -4.34 -16.71 0.28
CA ASN A 204 -3.38 -17.54 1.01
C ASN A 204 -3.23 -18.95 0.42
N ASN A 205 -3.95 -19.27 -0.67
CA ASN A 205 -3.91 -20.61 -1.25
C ASN A 205 -3.94 -20.64 -2.78
N LEU A 206 -5.07 -20.34 -3.42
CA LEU A 206 -5.21 -20.54 -4.88
C LEU A 206 -4.34 -19.58 -5.70
N CYS A 207 -4.23 -18.33 -5.26
CA CYS A 207 -3.37 -17.33 -5.89
C CYS A 207 -1.94 -17.37 -5.36
N SER A 208 -1.75 -17.64 -4.06
CA SER A 208 -0.42 -17.63 -3.46
C SER A 208 0.52 -18.64 -4.12
N LEU A 209 1.73 -18.18 -4.45
CA LEU A 209 2.79 -18.96 -5.10
C LEU A 209 3.51 -19.89 -4.12
N ILE A 210 2.73 -20.71 -3.41
CA ILE A 210 3.23 -21.61 -2.37
C ILE A 210 4.19 -22.66 -2.91
N GLU A 211 5.18 -23.00 -2.08
CA GLU A 211 6.24 -23.95 -2.36
C GLU A 211 5.72 -25.32 -2.80
N ASP A 212 6.43 -25.91 -3.76
CA ASP A 212 6.24 -27.27 -4.28
C ASP A 212 4.84 -27.55 -4.86
N ARG A 213 4.07 -26.51 -5.20
CA ARG A 213 2.77 -26.66 -5.87
C ARG A 213 2.71 -25.90 -7.19
N LYS A 214 2.05 -26.50 -8.18
CA LYS A 214 1.78 -25.83 -9.45
C LYS A 214 0.82 -24.66 -9.20
N ARG A 215 1.19 -23.48 -9.70
CA ARG A 215 0.42 -22.24 -9.55
C ARG A 215 0.38 -21.47 -10.87
N PRO A 216 -0.80 -20.94 -11.26
CA PRO A 216 -0.89 -20.07 -12.42
C PRO A 216 -0.31 -18.70 -12.07
N CYS A 217 0.47 -18.14 -12.97
CA CYS A 217 1.02 -16.80 -12.83
C CYS A 217 0.92 -16.03 -14.15
N LEU A 218 1.02 -14.71 -14.05
CA LEU A 218 1.40 -13.83 -15.13
C LEU A 218 2.91 -13.58 -14.98
N ALA A 219 3.70 -14.20 -15.86
CA ALA A 219 5.14 -14.08 -15.87
C ALA A 219 5.58 -12.92 -16.75
N VAL A 220 6.63 -12.21 -16.33
CA VAL A 220 7.37 -11.30 -17.18
C VAL A 220 8.82 -11.75 -17.28
N HIS A 221 9.23 -12.02 -18.51
CA HIS A 221 10.63 -12.24 -18.86
C HIS A 221 11.24 -10.88 -19.15
N ILE A 222 12.36 -10.54 -18.51
CA ILE A 222 13.03 -9.24 -18.68
C ILE A 222 14.51 -9.49 -18.97
N TYR A 223 15.02 -8.88 -20.02
CA TYR A 223 16.44 -8.89 -20.37
C TYR A 223 17.03 -7.51 -20.07
N ILE A 224 18.10 -7.48 -19.27
CA ILE A 224 18.81 -6.25 -18.94
C ILE A 224 20.28 -6.30 -19.39
N ASN A 225 20.82 -5.15 -19.81
CA ASN A 225 22.24 -5.04 -20.14
C ASN A 225 23.10 -4.88 -18.86
N HIS A 226 24.41 -4.80 -19.05
CA HIS A 226 25.39 -4.57 -17.97
C HIS A 226 25.25 -3.20 -17.26
N LEU A 227 24.44 -2.28 -17.80
CA LEU A 227 24.11 -1.00 -17.20
C LEU A 227 22.77 -1.01 -16.45
N GLY A 228 22.06 -2.13 -16.43
CA GLY A 228 20.76 -2.28 -15.78
C GLY A 228 19.59 -1.70 -16.58
N GLU A 229 19.76 -1.46 -17.87
CA GLU A 229 18.71 -0.98 -18.76
C GLU A 229 17.93 -2.16 -19.33
N ILE A 230 16.60 -2.05 -19.37
CA ILE A 230 15.73 -3.07 -19.98
C ILE A 230 15.90 -3.02 -21.49
N ILE A 231 16.36 -4.13 -22.08
CA ILE A 231 16.56 -4.29 -23.53
C ILE A 231 15.32 -4.91 -24.17
N LYS A 232 14.74 -5.90 -23.50
CA LYS A 232 13.62 -6.70 -24.01
C LYS A 232 12.79 -7.18 -22.84
N TYR A 233 11.49 -7.29 -23.04
CA TYR A 233 10.60 -7.97 -22.11
C TYR A 233 9.48 -8.70 -22.86
N ASN A 234 8.87 -9.68 -22.21
CA ASN A 234 7.71 -10.40 -22.72
C ASN A 234 6.81 -10.86 -21.57
N PHE A 235 5.51 -10.67 -21.71
CA PHE A 235 4.50 -11.15 -20.76
C PHE A 235 3.84 -12.42 -21.27
N SER A 236 3.57 -13.36 -20.37
CA SER A 236 2.86 -14.61 -20.69
C SER A 236 2.06 -15.11 -19.49
N ARG A 237 0.92 -15.75 -19.75
CA ARG A 237 0.34 -16.65 -18.75
C ARG A 237 1.22 -17.88 -18.66
N ALA A 238 1.61 -18.23 -17.45
CA ALA A 238 2.50 -19.34 -17.18
C ALA A 238 2.02 -20.19 -16.01
N VAL A 239 2.67 -21.34 -15.83
CA VAL A 239 2.54 -22.19 -14.64
C VAL A 239 3.93 -22.37 -14.05
N ILE A 240 4.07 -22.05 -12.77
CA ILE A 240 5.30 -22.24 -12.02
C ILE A 240 5.10 -23.30 -10.95
N LYS A 241 6.21 -23.82 -10.43
CA LYS A 241 6.25 -24.60 -9.20
C LYS A 241 7.36 -24.02 -8.34
N SER A 242 7.00 -23.16 -7.38
CA SER A 242 7.98 -22.48 -6.54
C SER A 242 8.90 -23.51 -5.86
N LYS A 243 10.20 -23.33 -6.02
CA LYS A 243 11.23 -24.27 -5.58
C LYS A 243 11.48 -24.19 -4.08
N ALA A 244 11.29 -23.02 -3.49
CA ALA A 244 11.28 -22.80 -2.05
C ALA A 244 10.56 -21.51 -1.66
N ARG A 245 9.99 -21.52 -0.46
CA ARG A 245 9.60 -20.30 0.25
C ARG A 245 10.72 -19.90 1.21
N LEU A 246 11.34 -18.74 0.97
CA LEU A 246 12.39 -18.19 1.82
C LEU A 246 11.93 -16.90 2.52
N THR A 247 12.55 -16.59 3.65
CA THR A 247 12.41 -15.28 4.29
C THR A 247 13.54 -14.34 3.92
N TYR A 248 13.31 -13.03 3.99
CA TYR A 248 14.36 -12.02 3.82
C TYR A 248 15.59 -12.28 4.71
N GLU A 249 15.38 -12.74 5.94
CA GLU A 249 16.46 -13.04 6.89
C GLU A 249 17.23 -14.30 6.52
N GLN A 250 16.56 -15.37 6.07
CA GLN A 250 17.22 -16.58 5.58
C GLN A 250 18.10 -16.29 4.36
N VAL A 251 17.58 -15.53 3.38
CA VAL A 251 18.34 -15.14 2.18
C VAL A 251 19.56 -14.30 2.54
N GLN A 252 19.40 -13.33 3.45
CA GLN A 252 20.52 -12.49 3.88
C GLN A 252 21.58 -13.31 4.63
N SER A 253 21.16 -14.15 5.58
CA SER A 253 22.07 -15.01 6.35
C SER A 253 22.81 -16.01 5.47
N ALA A 254 22.13 -16.60 4.47
CA ALA A 254 22.76 -17.49 3.50
C ALA A 254 23.81 -16.76 2.65
N TYR A 255 23.48 -15.55 2.15
CA TYR A 255 24.42 -14.73 1.39
C TYR A 255 25.64 -14.31 2.22
N ASP A 256 25.43 -14.00 3.49
CA ASP A 256 26.49 -13.65 4.45
C ASP A 256 27.35 -14.85 4.89
N GLY A 257 27.01 -16.09 4.49
CA GLY A 257 27.69 -17.31 4.92
C GLY A 257 27.45 -17.68 6.39
N LYS A 258 26.33 -17.24 6.98
CA LYS A 258 26.00 -17.39 8.41
C LYS A 258 24.88 -18.39 8.70
N SER A 259 24.30 -19.01 7.68
CA SER A 259 23.22 -19.99 7.83
C SER A 259 23.46 -21.20 6.94
N GLU A 260 23.13 -22.39 7.50
CA GLU A 260 23.09 -23.67 6.79
C GLU A 260 21.64 -24.05 6.42
N ASP A 261 20.65 -23.22 6.76
CA ASP A 261 19.22 -23.50 6.52
C ASP A 261 18.84 -23.39 5.03
N VAL A 262 19.71 -22.78 4.22
CA VAL A 262 19.55 -22.67 2.77
C VAL A 262 20.60 -23.56 2.10
N PRO A 263 20.20 -24.50 1.22
CA PRO A 263 21.14 -25.36 0.51
C PRO A 263 22.23 -24.58 -0.24
N LYS A 264 23.46 -25.10 -0.26
CA LYS A 264 24.60 -24.44 -0.93
C LYS A 264 24.36 -24.25 -2.42
N GLU A 265 23.66 -25.20 -3.06
CA GLU A 265 23.28 -25.11 -4.46
C GLU A 265 22.32 -23.93 -4.70
N PHE A 266 21.38 -23.68 -3.78
CA PHE A 266 20.45 -22.55 -3.90
C PHE A 266 21.20 -21.22 -3.76
N LEU A 267 22.18 -21.15 -2.87
CA LEU A 267 23.01 -19.98 -2.73
C LEU A 267 23.75 -19.67 -4.05
N ALA A 268 24.36 -20.68 -4.67
CA ALA A 268 25.14 -20.52 -5.89
C ALA A 268 24.26 -20.22 -7.11
N ASP A 269 23.20 -20.99 -7.32
CA ASP A 269 22.46 -21.03 -8.58
C ASP A 269 21.25 -20.10 -8.62
N ILE A 270 20.77 -19.64 -7.46
CA ILE A 270 19.54 -18.82 -7.35
C ILE A 270 19.85 -17.50 -6.66
N ILE A 271 20.38 -17.53 -5.43
CA ILE A 271 20.52 -16.32 -4.60
C ILE A 271 21.62 -15.40 -5.14
N ARG A 272 22.82 -15.90 -5.42
CA ARG A 272 23.92 -15.06 -5.94
C ARG A 272 23.56 -14.34 -7.25
N PRO A 273 22.96 -14.99 -8.27
CA PRO A 273 22.44 -14.32 -9.45
C PRO A 273 21.50 -13.14 -9.14
N LEU A 274 20.58 -13.30 -8.18
CA LEU A 274 19.66 -12.22 -7.79
C LEU A 274 20.41 -11.03 -7.14
N TYR A 275 21.45 -11.29 -6.35
CA TYR A 275 22.31 -10.24 -5.78
C TYR A 275 23.12 -9.50 -6.85
N GLU A 276 23.66 -10.22 -7.84
CA GLU A 276 24.41 -9.61 -8.96
C GLU A 276 23.53 -8.69 -9.80
N VAL A 277 22.31 -9.15 -10.12
CA VAL A 277 21.30 -8.33 -10.79
C VAL A 277 20.92 -7.10 -9.97
N TYR A 278 20.70 -7.27 -8.67
CA TYR A 278 20.39 -6.14 -7.79
C TYR A 278 21.48 -5.07 -7.82
N GLU A 279 22.76 -5.44 -7.79
CA GLU A 279 23.84 -4.45 -7.86
C GLU A 279 23.79 -3.63 -9.15
N ILE A 280 23.54 -4.30 -10.28
CA ILE A 280 23.44 -3.64 -11.59
C ILE A 280 22.24 -2.69 -11.62
N LEU A 281 21.06 -3.14 -11.17
CA LEU A 281 19.84 -2.33 -11.12
C LEU A 281 19.97 -1.15 -10.13
N HIS A 282 20.59 -1.39 -8.98
CA HIS A 282 20.84 -0.36 -7.98
C HIS A 282 21.77 0.73 -8.53
N GLN A 283 22.86 0.36 -9.22
CA GLN A 283 23.73 1.33 -9.88
C GLN A 283 22.99 2.14 -10.95
N ASN A 284 22.10 1.50 -11.72
CA ASN A 284 21.23 2.21 -12.67
C ASN A 284 20.32 3.22 -11.97
N ARG A 285 19.69 2.82 -10.86
CA ARG A 285 18.82 3.68 -10.04
C ARG A 285 19.57 4.88 -9.46
N VAL A 286 20.79 4.70 -8.97
CA VAL A 286 21.66 5.77 -8.49
C VAL A 286 22.02 6.73 -9.63
N LYS A 287 22.42 6.22 -10.80
CA LYS A 287 22.69 7.05 -11.99
C LYS A 287 21.47 7.84 -12.45
N ARG A 288 20.28 7.26 -12.38
CA ARG A 288 19.00 7.92 -12.68
C ARG A 288 18.64 9.01 -11.66
N GLY A 289 19.28 9.02 -10.50
CA GLY A 289 19.11 10.03 -9.46
C GLY A 289 17.75 9.93 -8.77
N SER A 290 17.28 8.71 -8.45
CA SER A 290 16.06 8.52 -7.65
C SER A 290 16.21 9.15 -6.26
N LEU A 291 15.11 9.55 -5.61
CA LEU A 291 15.17 10.18 -4.31
C LEU A 291 15.66 9.20 -3.23
N GLU A 292 16.77 9.51 -2.57
CA GLU A 292 17.45 8.65 -1.58
C GLU A 292 16.89 8.84 -0.16
N LEU A 293 15.56 8.79 -0.05
CA LEU A 293 14.87 9.06 1.21
C LEU A 293 14.63 7.77 2.00
N GLU A 294 15.66 7.31 2.72
CA GLU A 294 15.52 6.16 3.63
C GLU A 294 15.09 6.62 5.04
N ILE A 295 13.87 6.24 5.42
CA ILE A 295 13.27 6.52 6.73
C ILE A 295 13.27 5.24 7.57
N LEU A 296 13.59 5.40 8.86
CA LEU A 296 13.49 4.32 9.84
C LEU A 296 12.01 3.97 10.09
N GLU A 297 11.61 2.80 9.58
CA GLU A 297 10.28 2.24 9.82
C GLU A 297 10.21 1.58 11.21
N LYS A 298 9.06 1.75 11.86
CA LYS A 298 8.79 1.19 13.19
C LYS A 298 7.59 0.25 13.10
N LYS A 299 7.75 -0.96 13.64
CA LYS A 299 6.67 -1.95 13.75
C LYS A 299 6.25 -2.10 15.20
N ILE A 300 4.96 -2.18 15.42
CA ILE A 300 4.39 -2.55 16.72
C ILE A 300 4.41 -4.07 16.80
N MET A 301 5.01 -4.59 17.87
CA MET A 301 5.05 -6.00 18.18
C MET A 301 4.07 -6.27 19.32
N ILE A 302 3.09 -7.12 19.07
CA ILE A 302 2.07 -7.53 20.03
C ILE A 302 2.33 -8.99 20.38
N ASN A 303 2.55 -9.27 21.65
CA ASN A 303 2.66 -10.63 22.15
C ASN A 303 1.33 -11.01 22.80
N ASN A 304 0.59 -11.90 22.14
CA ASN A 304 -0.74 -12.32 22.58
C ASN A 304 -0.72 -13.11 23.89
N SER A 305 0.35 -13.87 24.18
CA SER A 305 0.46 -14.71 25.37
C SER A 305 0.55 -13.90 26.66
N ASN A 306 1.28 -12.78 26.64
CA ASN A 306 1.46 -11.91 27.81
C ASN A 306 0.83 -10.51 27.66
N LYS A 307 0.08 -10.28 26.59
CA LYS A 307 -0.55 -9.00 26.21
C LYS A 307 0.42 -7.82 26.23
N SER A 308 1.71 -8.07 25.97
CA SER A 308 2.73 -7.02 25.93
C SER A 308 2.76 -6.36 24.55
N ILE A 309 3.05 -5.07 24.55
CA ILE A 309 3.20 -4.24 23.35
C ILE A 309 4.60 -3.68 23.39
N SER A 310 5.32 -3.75 22.27
CA SER A 310 6.60 -3.09 22.09
C SER A 310 6.69 -2.46 20.72
N VAL A 311 7.61 -1.51 20.55
CA VAL A 311 7.90 -0.88 19.25
C VAL A 311 9.34 -1.21 18.90
N LYS A 312 9.55 -1.76 17.71
CA LYS A 312 10.89 -2.09 17.20
C LYS A 312 11.13 -1.40 15.87
N ASN A 313 12.37 -1.02 15.62
CA ASN A 313 12.77 -0.59 14.28
C ASN A 313 12.77 -1.82 13.36
N VAL A 314 12.21 -1.67 12.16
CA VAL A 314 12.28 -2.68 11.12
C VAL A 314 13.71 -2.72 10.60
N ARG A 315 14.33 -3.91 10.61
CA ARG A 315 15.64 -4.12 9.99
C ARG A 315 15.44 -4.25 8.48
N LYS A 316 16.10 -3.39 7.71
CA LYS A 316 16.14 -3.49 6.25
C LYS A 316 17.40 -4.24 5.84
N TYR A 317 17.23 -5.48 5.37
CA TYR A 317 18.29 -6.30 4.79
C TYR A 317 18.45 -6.01 3.30
N LYS A 318 19.62 -6.32 2.73
CA LYS A 318 19.87 -6.21 1.28
C LYS A 318 18.94 -7.12 0.48
N SER A 319 18.56 -8.28 1.04
CA SER A 319 17.53 -9.15 0.49
C SER A 319 16.16 -8.47 0.25
N HIS A 320 15.78 -7.46 1.06
CA HIS A 320 14.58 -6.67 0.80
C HIS A 320 14.75 -5.80 -0.44
N LYS A 321 15.94 -5.18 -0.59
CA LYS A 321 16.26 -4.30 -1.72
C LYS A 321 16.33 -5.06 -3.05
N ILE A 322 16.72 -6.34 -3.03
CA ILE A 322 16.68 -7.22 -4.20
C ILE A 322 15.26 -7.34 -4.74
N ILE A 323 14.31 -7.75 -3.89
CA ILE A 323 12.91 -7.88 -4.29
C ILE A 323 12.36 -6.51 -4.70
N GLU A 324 12.66 -5.44 -3.96
CA GLU A 324 12.24 -4.08 -4.33
C GLU A 324 12.65 -3.71 -5.76
N GLU A 325 13.93 -3.87 -6.13
CA GLU A 325 14.42 -3.52 -7.47
C GLU A 325 13.82 -4.43 -8.54
N LEU A 326 13.71 -5.74 -8.33
CA LEU A 326 13.11 -6.66 -9.29
C LEU A 326 11.63 -6.31 -9.55
N MET A 327 10.88 -5.98 -8.50
CA MET A 327 9.49 -5.55 -8.63
C MET A 327 9.37 -4.20 -9.33
N ILE A 328 10.27 -3.24 -9.04
CA ILE A 328 10.34 -1.97 -9.77
C ILE A 328 10.60 -2.22 -11.25
N THR A 329 11.55 -3.10 -11.60
CA THR A 329 11.86 -3.43 -13.01
C THR A 329 10.66 -4.06 -13.71
N ALA A 330 9.95 -5.00 -13.06
CA ALA A 330 8.72 -5.59 -13.61
C ALA A 330 7.59 -4.56 -13.79
N ASN A 331 7.42 -3.66 -12.83
CA ASN A 331 6.48 -2.55 -12.88
C ASN A 331 6.78 -1.55 -14.02
N ILE A 332 8.07 -1.27 -14.29
CA ILE A 332 8.49 -0.46 -15.44
C ILE A 332 8.13 -1.19 -16.75
N ALA A 333 8.47 -2.47 -16.87
CA ALA A 333 8.17 -3.25 -18.07
C ALA A 333 6.65 -3.28 -18.35
N ALA A 334 5.83 -3.44 -17.32
CA ALA A 334 4.37 -3.41 -17.45
C ALA A 334 3.87 -2.04 -17.91
N ALA A 335 4.41 -0.95 -17.35
CA ALA A 335 4.04 0.40 -17.76
C ALA A 335 4.46 0.72 -19.20
N MET A 336 5.63 0.23 -19.63
CA MET A 336 6.10 0.37 -21.01
C MET A 336 5.20 -0.38 -21.99
N GLU A 337 4.82 -1.63 -21.68
CA GLU A 337 3.93 -2.46 -22.52
C GLU A 337 2.55 -1.78 -22.69
N LEU A 338 1.98 -1.28 -21.59
CA LEU A 338 0.69 -0.59 -21.60
C LEU A 338 0.75 0.72 -22.39
N SER A 339 1.87 1.45 -22.32
CA SER A 339 2.06 2.71 -23.03
C SER A 339 2.28 2.53 -24.53
N LEU A 340 3.01 1.50 -24.96
CA LEU A 340 3.30 1.25 -26.38
C LEU A 340 2.03 0.96 -27.20
N LYS A 341 1.02 0.37 -26.57
CA LYS A 341 -0.22 -0.08 -27.22
C LYS A 341 -1.39 0.89 -27.04
N GLU A 342 -1.12 2.13 -26.60
CA GLU A 342 -2.10 3.18 -26.32
C GLU A 342 -3.30 2.71 -25.48
N THR A 343 -3.09 1.70 -24.63
CA THR A 343 -4.17 1.07 -23.88
C THR A 343 -4.54 1.96 -22.69
N PRO A 344 -5.83 2.32 -22.51
CA PRO A 344 -6.28 2.98 -21.30
C PRO A 344 -5.87 2.14 -20.08
N SER A 345 -4.97 2.68 -19.27
CA SER A 345 -4.36 1.95 -18.16
C SER A 345 -4.41 2.76 -16.86
N ILE A 346 -4.05 2.12 -15.75
CA ILE A 346 -3.84 2.78 -14.47
C ILE A 346 -2.33 2.90 -14.25
N TYR A 347 -1.85 4.12 -14.12
CA TYR A 347 -0.46 4.44 -13.79
C TYR A 347 -0.34 4.79 -12.30
N ARG A 348 0.82 4.47 -11.72
CA ARG A 348 1.21 4.94 -10.39
C ARG A 348 2.07 6.18 -10.57
N ILE A 349 1.46 7.34 -10.44
CA ILE A 349 2.14 8.62 -10.67
C ILE A 349 2.60 9.24 -9.36
N HIS A 350 3.68 10.00 -9.44
CA HIS A 350 4.16 10.85 -8.35
C HIS A 350 4.63 12.16 -8.97
N GLU A 351 3.84 13.22 -8.80
CA GLU A 351 4.14 14.53 -9.38
C GLU A 351 5.29 15.21 -8.64
N LYS A 352 5.91 16.21 -9.28
CA LYS A 352 6.90 17.06 -8.62
C LYS A 352 6.28 17.81 -7.42
N PRO A 353 7.09 18.20 -6.42
CA PRO A 353 6.67 19.09 -5.34
C PRO A 353 6.03 20.39 -5.85
N ASP A 354 5.03 20.89 -5.13
CA ASP A 354 4.40 22.17 -5.44
C ASP A 354 5.35 23.36 -5.17
N SER A 355 5.10 24.48 -5.85
CA SER A 355 5.99 25.64 -5.80
C SER A 355 6.06 26.31 -4.42
N GLU A 356 5.02 26.21 -3.60
CA GLU A 356 4.99 26.77 -2.24
C GLU A 356 5.89 25.96 -1.31
N LYS A 357 5.85 24.63 -1.40
CA LYS A 357 6.75 23.72 -0.67
C LYS A 357 8.21 23.90 -1.09
N LEU A 358 8.47 24.14 -2.38
CA LEU A 358 9.82 24.46 -2.88
C LEU A 358 10.36 25.77 -2.30
N LYS A 359 9.55 26.84 -2.27
CA LYS A 359 9.93 28.11 -1.65
C LYS A 359 10.24 27.96 -0.16
N LEU A 360 9.48 27.11 0.55
CA LEU A 360 9.74 26.83 1.96
C LEU A 360 11.09 26.14 2.16
N ILE A 361 11.43 25.17 1.30
CA ILE A 361 12.76 24.52 1.34
C ILE A 361 13.86 25.55 1.06
N ASP A 362 13.73 26.35 -0.01
CA ASP A 362 14.72 27.38 -0.32
C ASP A 362 14.93 28.33 0.85
N LYS A 363 13.87 28.72 1.56
CA LYS A 363 13.97 29.57 2.76
C LYS A 363 14.70 28.89 3.92
N ILE A 364 14.51 27.59 4.12
CA ILE A 364 15.18 26.84 5.20
C ILE A 364 16.67 26.67 4.91
N PHE A 365 17.02 26.47 3.63
CA PHE A 365 18.39 26.23 3.17
C PHE A 365 18.96 27.42 2.39
N ASP A 366 18.54 28.64 2.72
CA ASP A 366 18.88 29.87 1.97
C ASP A 366 20.39 30.11 1.89
N SER A 367 21.11 29.80 2.97
CA SER A 367 22.58 29.85 3.04
C SER A 367 23.29 28.95 2.03
N TYR A 368 22.59 27.94 1.49
CA TYR A 368 23.12 26.98 0.51
C TYR A 368 22.74 27.36 -0.93
N ASN A 369 22.02 28.46 -1.15
CA ASN A 369 21.67 29.01 -2.46
C ASN A 369 21.12 27.97 -3.46
N LEU A 370 20.24 27.07 -2.99
CA LEU A 370 19.73 25.94 -3.78
C LEU A 370 18.92 26.38 -5.01
N GLY A 371 18.13 27.45 -4.87
CA GLY A 371 17.36 28.04 -5.97
C GLY A 371 16.29 27.13 -6.58
N LEU A 372 15.75 26.18 -5.80
CA LEU A 372 14.82 25.15 -6.29
C LEU A 372 13.54 25.77 -6.85
N SER A 373 12.97 26.75 -6.17
CA SER A 373 11.72 27.39 -6.57
C SER A 373 11.84 28.15 -7.89
N LYS A 374 13.07 28.50 -8.31
CA LYS A 374 13.37 29.23 -9.56
C LYS A 374 13.72 28.28 -10.71
N LYS A 375 13.98 27.00 -10.42
CA LYS A 375 14.42 26.02 -11.42
C LYS A 375 13.24 25.59 -12.29
N LYS A 376 13.40 25.65 -13.61
CA LYS A 376 12.36 25.21 -14.58
C LYS A 376 12.09 23.70 -14.47
N ASN A 377 13.15 22.91 -14.40
CA ASN A 377 13.10 21.45 -14.31
C ASN A 377 13.73 21.00 -12.99
N ILE A 378 12.88 20.71 -12.02
CA ILE A 378 13.27 20.12 -10.74
C ILE A 378 13.39 18.62 -10.92
N THR A 379 14.49 18.04 -10.41
CA THR A 379 14.75 16.60 -10.43
C THR A 379 14.94 16.08 -9.01
N PRO A 380 14.81 14.76 -8.77
CA PRO A 380 15.01 14.21 -7.43
C PRO A 380 16.47 14.36 -6.97
N GLN A 381 17.42 14.41 -7.91
CA GLN A 381 18.82 14.70 -7.62
C GLN A 381 19.02 16.06 -6.94
N ASP A 382 18.15 17.04 -7.19
CA ASP A 382 18.22 18.32 -6.49
C ASP A 382 17.93 18.16 -4.99
N PHE A 383 17.06 17.22 -4.61
CA PHE A 383 16.78 16.89 -3.22
C PHE A 383 17.86 15.99 -2.61
N ASN A 384 18.46 15.08 -3.39
CA ASN A 384 19.61 14.29 -2.94
C ASN A 384 20.80 15.17 -2.55
N LYS A 385 20.99 16.31 -3.24
CA LYS A 385 21.99 17.31 -2.82
C LYS A 385 21.71 17.83 -1.41
N ILE A 386 20.44 18.11 -1.09
CA ILE A 386 20.01 18.59 0.25
C ILE A 386 20.25 17.52 1.30
N LEU A 387 19.94 16.25 0.99
CA LEU A 387 20.17 15.12 1.90
C LEU A 387 21.64 14.92 2.25
N ASN A 388 22.54 15.35 1.37
CA ASN A 388 23.99 15.24 1.54
C ASN A 388 24.66 16.56 2.00
N LEU A 389 23.87 17.59 2.34
CA LEU A 389 24.43 18.83 2.87
C LEU A 389 24.98 18.61 4.28
N ASP A 390 26.15 19.18 4.55
CA ASP A 390 26.66 19.35 5.89
C ASP A 390 25.94 20.53 6.55
N THR A 391 25.00 20.23 7.44
CA THR A 391 24.18 21.24 8.13
C THR A 391 24.14 20.96 9.63
N ASN A 392 23.84 21.99 10.41
CA ASN A 392 23.60 21.84 11.85
C ASN A 392 22.26 21.14 12.19
N LEU A 393 21.43 20.85 11.19
CA LEU A 393 20.18 20.13 11.37
C LEU A 393 20.45 18.63 11.43
N SER A 394 19.74 17.90 12.29
CA SER A 394 19.82 16.45 12.30
C SER A 394 19.29 15.86 10.98
N ASP A 395 19.90 14.80 10.46
CA ASP A 395 19.45 14.03 9.29
C ASP A 395 17.95 13.72 9.31
N ILE A 396 17.41 13.34 10.47
CA ILE A 396 16.00 13.01 10.64
C ILE A 396 15.10 14.19 10.28
N LEU A 397 15.50 15.40 10.68
CA LEU A 397 14.75 16.63 10.39
C LEU A 397 14.81 16.96 8.90
N ILE A 398 16.00 16.88 8.28
CA ILE A 398 16.17 17.12 6.84
C ILE A 398 15.30 16.15 6.03
N LYS A 399 15.39 14.84 6.34
CA LYS A 399 14.58 13.80 5.70
C LYS A 399 13.08 14.06 5.88
N ASN A 400 12.63 14.46 7.07
CA ASN A 400 11.21 14.78 7.30
C ASN A 400 10.75 16.03 6.55
N LEU A 401 11.59 17.06 6.44
CA LEU A 401 11.28 18.26 5.65
C LEU A 401 11.14 17.93 4.17
N ILE A 402 12.07 17.15 3.62
CA ILE A 402 12.03 16.70 2.23
C ILE A 402 10.82 15.79 1.99
N LEU A 403 10.52 14.85 2.91
CA LEU A 403 9.33 14.00 2.79
C LEU A 403 8.04 14.84 2.72
N ARG A 404 7.88 15.81 3.61
CA ARG A 404 6.70 16.68 3.66
C ARG A 404 6.60 17.61 2.46
N SER A 405 7.72 17.92 1.81
CA SER A 405 7.73 18.71 0.58
C SER A 405 7.27 17.89 -0.64
N GLN A 406 7.38 16.57 -0.60
CA GLN A 406 6.94 15.73 -1.71
C GLN A 406 5.41 15.79 -1.92
N SER A 407 5.02 15.53 -3.17
CA SER A 407 3.63 15.27 -3.53
C SER A 407 3.26 13.84 -3.10
N GLN A 408 1.98 13.58 -2.88
CA GLN A 408 1.55 12.21 -2.61
C GLN A 408 1.45 11.44 -3.92
N ALA A 409 2.00 10.22 -3.97
CA ALA A 409 1.78 9.33 -5.09
C ALA A 409 0.30 8.90 -5.14
N LYS A 410 -0.24 8.75 -6.35
CA LYS A 410 -1.65 8.39 -6.58
C LYS A 410 -1.79 7.53 -7.84
N TYR A 411 -2.93 6.86 -7.97
CA TYR A 411 -3.29 6.21 -9.22
C TYR A 411 -3.94 7.22 -10.16
N ASN A 412 -3.66 7.10 -11.46
CA ASN A 412 -4.22 7.97 -12.48
C ASN A 412 -4.36 7.23 -13.81
N ASN A 413 -5.30 7.64 -14.66
CA ASN A 413 -5.47 7.08 -16.00
C ASN A 413 -4.48 7.66 -17.03
N GLU A 414 -3.83 8.78 -16.70
CA GLU A 414 -2.78 9.41 -17.50
C GLU A 414 -1.42 9.23 -16.84
N ASN A 415 -0.37 9.10 -17.68
CA ASN A 415 0.99 8.94 -17.21
C ASN A 415 1.67 10.31 -17.04
N PHE A 416 1.99 10.67 -15.79
CA PHE A 416 2.77 11.86 -15.44
C PHE A 416 4.19 11.53 -14.94
N GLY A 417 4.59 10.26 -15.04
CA GLY A 417 5.82 9.74 -14.46
C GLY A 417 5.79 9.65 -12.93
N HIS A 418 6.91 9.19 -12.37
CA HIS A 418 7.08 8.98 -10.95
C HIS A 418 8.33 9.71 -10.44
N PHE A 419 8.13 10.95 -9.97
CA PHE A 419 9.18 11.87 -9.53
C PHE A 419 10.15 11.19 -8.55
N GLY A 420 9.67 10.66 -7.44
CA GLY A 420 10.53 10.05 -6.41
C GLY A 420 11.39 8.87 -6.89
N LEU A 421 10.99 8.18 -7.97
CA LEU A 421 11.78 7.07 -8.53
C LEU A 421 12.66 7.50 -9.71
N GLY A 422 12.46 8.73 -10.22
CA GLY A 422 13.12 9.24 -11.42
C GLY A 422 12.71 8.52 -12.71
N ILE A 423 11.50 7.96 -12.77
CA ILE A 423 11.04 7.10 -13.87
C ILE A 423 9.92 7.79 -14.65
N SER A 424 9.90 7.63 -15.98
CA SER A 424 8.88 8.21 -16.87
C SER A 424 7.60 7.40 -16.97
N HIS A 425 7.66 6.06 -16.87
CA HIS A 425 6.51 5.16 -16.97
C HIS A 425 6.53 4.19 -15.78
N TYR A 426 5.50 4.24 -14.94
CA TYR A 426 5.41 3.37 -13.77
C TYR A 426 3.97 3.00 -13.46
N THR A 427 3.73 1.71 -13.22
CA THR A 427 2.46 1.18 -12.74
C THR A 427 2.71 0.11 -11.69
N HIS A 428 1.71 -0.24 -10.89
CA HIS A 428 1.81 -1.38 -10.00
C HIS A 428 1.23 -2.62 -10.69
N PHE A 429 2.06 -3.65 -10.82
CA PHE A 429 1.77 -4.94 -11.46
C PHE A 429 2.00 -6.13 -10.51
N THR A 430 2.88 -5.97 -9.54
CA THR A 430 3.50 -7.09 -8.80
C THR A 430 2.77 -7.53 -7.53
N SER A 431 1.58 -7.01 -7.20
CA SER A 431 0.85 -7.42 -6.00
C SER A 431 -0.67 -7.45 -6.14
N PRO A 432 -1.21 -8.21 -7.11
CA PRO A 432 -2.65 -8.28 -7.39
C PRO A 432 -3.46 -8.98 -6.29
N ILE A 433 -2.86 -9.73 -5.36
CA ILE A 433 -3.59 -10.32 -4.23
C ILE A 433 -4.09 -9.23 -3.27
N ARG A 434 -3.34 -8.13 -3.16
CA ARG A 434 -3.56 -7.08 -2.15
C ARG A 434 -3.80 -5.68 -2.71
N ARG A 435 -3.75 -5.49 -4.03
CA ARG A 435 -4.02 -4.22 -4.71
C ARG A 435 -4.88 -4.41 -5.95
N TYR A 436 -6.00 -3.71 -6.01
CA TYR A 436 -6.91 -3.77 -7.15
C TYR A 436 -6.30 -3.12 -8.40
N SER A 437 -5.41 -2.13 -8.25
CA SER A 437 -4.62 -1.56 -9.35
C SER A 437 -3.91 -2.62 -10.17
N ASP A 438 -3.25 -3.55 -9.48
CA ASP A 438 -2.43 -4.59 -10.10
C ASP A 438 -3.32 -5.63 -10.79
N LEU A 439 -4.45 -5.98 -10.17
CA LEU A 439 -5.47 -6.83 -10.81
C LEU A 439 -5.99 -6.20 -12.12
N MET A 440 -6.19 -4.89 -12.17
CA MET A 440 -6.57 -4.20 -13.40
C MET A 440 -5.44 -4.21 -14.44
N VAL A 441 -4.20 -3.95 -14.02
CA VAL A 441 -3.04 -4.02 -14.91
C VAL A 441 -2.87 -5.42 -15.48
N HIS A 442 -3.09 -6.47 -14.70
CA HIS A 442 -3.08 -7.85 -15.18
C HIS A 442 -4.11 -8.07 -16.29
N ARG A 443 -5.36 -7.62 -16.09
CA ARG A 443 -6.39 -7.69 -17.13
C ARG A 443 -5.97 -6.94 -18.39
N GLN A 444 -5.50 -5.71 -18.24
CA GLN A 444 -5.10 -4.85 -19.37
C GLN A 444 -3.95 -5.47 -20.17
N LEU A 445 -2.95 -6.05 -19.50
CA LEU A 445 -1.88 -6.78 -20.17
C LEU A 445 -2.41 -8.02 -20.90
N LEU A 446 -3.32 -8.78 -20.30
CA LEU A 446 -3.83 -10.02 -20.89
C LEU A 446 -4.77 -9.82 -22.08
N ASN A 447 -5.61 -8.78 -22.06
CA ASN A 447 -6.50 -8.41 -23.17
C ASN A 447 -5.73 -8.17 -24.47
N GLN A 448 -4.44 -7.86 -24.36
CA GLN A 448 -3.58 -7.59 -25.50
C GLN A 448 -2.97 -8.86 -26.12
N TYR A 449 -2.96 -10.00 -25.41
CA TYR A 449 -2.34 -11.25 -25.88
C TYR A 449 -3.33 -12.30 -26.36
N LYS A 450 -4.62 -12.15 -26.04
CA LYS A 450 -5.69 -12.93 -26.65
C LYS A 450 -6.69 -11.94 -27.22
N ASN A 451 -7.13 -12.13 -28.47
CA ASN A 451 -8.39 -11.58 -29.00
C ASN A 451 -9.60 -12.15 -28.22
N ILE A 452 -9.52 -12.20 -26.89
CA ILE A 452 -10.67 -12.40 -26.03
C ILE A 452 -11.39 -11.06 -26.08
N GLU A 453 -12.52 -11.08 -26.75
CA GLU A 453 -13.56 -10.06 -26.70
C GLU A 453 -13.92 -9.79 -25.23
N LEU A 454 -13.15 -8.93 -24.57
CA LEU A 454 -13.66 -8.07 -23.50
C LEU A 454 -14.31 -6.85 -24.15
N GLU A 455 -15.06 -7.07 -25.25
CA GLU A 455 -15.75 -6.07 -26.08
C GLU A 455 -16.72 -5.19 -25.28
N ASN A 456 -17.01 -5.54 -24.02
CA ASN A 456 -17.89 -4.80 -23.13
C ASN A 456 -17.25 -4.32 -21.83
N TYR A 457 -15.91 -4.34 -21.70
CA TYR A 457 -15.25 -3.73 -20.54
C TYR A 457 -14.99 -2.25 -20.78
N GLU A 458 -16.07 -1.45 -20.80
CA GLU A 458 -15.98 0.00 -20.66
C GLU A 458 -15.48 0.33 -19.24
N THR A 459 -14.16 0.31 -19.06
CA THR A 459 -13.59 0.82 -17.82
C THR A 459 -13.57 2.33 -17.82
N ASN A 460 -14.34 2.91 -16.92
CA ASN A 460 -14.06 4.25 -16.44
C ASN A 460 -12.78 4.25 -15.57
N ASN A 461 -11.62 4.04 -16.22
CA ASN A 461 -10.31 3.96 -15.55
C ASN A 461 -10.03 5.17 -14.68
N LYS A 462 -10.58 6.34 -15.03
CA LYS A 462 -10.44 7.56 -14.25
C LYS A 462 -11.17 7.44 -12.91
N GLU A 463 -12.45 7.08 -12.91
CA GLU A 463 -13.22 6.88 -11.68
C GLU A 463 -12.62 5.78 -10.80
N ILE A 464 -12.16 4.69 -11.43
CA ILE A 464 -11.52 3.61 -10.67
C ILE A 464 -10.20 4.08 -10.07
N ALA A 465 -9.35 4.79 -10.82
CA ALA A 465 -8.08 5.34 -10.31
C ALA A 465 -8.30 6.31 -9.14
N ASP A 466 -9.31 7.18 -9.23
CA ASP A 466 -9.69 8.08 -8.14
C ASP A 466 -10.18 7.30 -6.91
N TYR A 467 -11.00 6.26 -7.13
CA TYR A 467 -11.54 5.42 -6.08
C TYR A 467 -10.45 4.61 -5.35
N ILE A 468 -9.58 3.91 -6.07
CA ILE A 468 -8.51 3.12 -5.44
C ILE A 468 -7.45 4.01 -4.77
N SER A 469 -7.23 5.23 -5.27
CA SER A 469 -6.41 6.23 -4.56
C SER A 469 -7.07 6.68 -3.26
N PHE A 470 -8.39 6.78 -3.24
CA PHE A 470 -9.15 7.06 -2.02
C PHE A 470 -9.09 5.88 -1.04
N THR A 471 -9.25 4.64 -1.47
CA THR A 471 -9.19 3.47 -0.58
C THR A 471 -7.79 3.26 0.00
N GLU A 472 -6.73 3.57 -0.76
CA GLU A 472 -5.35 3.56 -0.28
C GLU A 472 -5.19 4.57 0.88
N ARG A 473 -5.63 5.81 0.69
CA ARG A 473 -5.58 6.85 1.74
C ARG A 473 -6.39 6.46 2.97
N ARG A 474 -7.61 5.95 2.76
CA ARG A 474 -8.49 5.44 3.83
C ARG A 474 -7.78 4.36 4.66
N SER A 475 -7.06 3.46 4.01
CA SER A 475 -6.32 2.38 4.67
C SER A 475 -5.14 2.93 5.48
N VAL A 476 -4.31 3.78 4.88
CA VAL A 476 -3.16 4.42 5.54
C VAL A 476 -3.59 5.23 6.78
N ASP A 477 -4.68 5.99 6.67
CA ASP A 477 -5.23 6.75 7.79
C ASP A 477 -5.68 5.83 8.93
N ALA A 478 -6.37 4.72 8.61
CA ALA A 478 -6.80 3.74 9.61
C ALA A 478 -5.62 3.02 10.28
N GLU A 479 -4.59 2.64 9.51
CA GLU A 479 -3.37 2.02 10.02
C GLU A 479 -2.64 2.95 10.99
N ARG A 480 -2.46 4.22 10.58
CA ARG A 480 -1.84 5.25 11.41
C ARG A 480 -2.60 5.50 12.70
N GLU A 481 -3.93 5.59 12.62
CA GLU A 481 -4.76 5.77 13.83
C GLU A 481 -4.65 4.59 14.79
N THR A 482 -4.59 3.37 14.26
CA THR A 482 -4.40 2.16 15.06
C THR A 482 -3.02 2.15 15.71
N TYR A 483 -1.98 2.49 14.94
CA TYR A 483 -0.62 2.64 15.44
C TYR A 483 -0.57 3.64 16.62
N ASP A 484 -1.17 4.82 16.44
CA ASP A 484 -1.24 5.85 17.48
C ASP A 484 -1.96 5.37 18.75
N ARG A 485 -3.00 4.53 18.62
CA ARG A 485 -3.70 3.94 19.77
C ARG A 485 -2.82 2.96 20.54
N TYR A 486 -2.09 2.09 19.85
CA TYR A 486 -1.16 1.17 20.49
C TYR A 486 0.02 1.90 21.15
N VAL A 487 0.57 2.93 20.50
CA VAL A 487 1.60 3.79 21.10
C VAL A 487 1.06 4.48 22.36
N ALA A 488 -0.16 5.01 22.33
CA ALA A 488 -0.78 5.60 23.51
C ALA A 488 -0.98 4.57 24.64
N LYS A 489 -1.42 3.34 24.32
CA LYS A 489 -1.55 2.24 25.30
C LYS A 489 -0.21 1.84 25.91
N LEU A 490 0.87 1.87 25.13
CA LEU A 490 2.23 1.64 25.61
C LEU A 490 2.70 2.77 26.53
N LEU A 491 2.56 4.02 26.11
CA LEU A 491 3.01 5.20 26.86
C LEU A 491 2.21 5.44 28.14
N PHE A 492 0.94 5.01 28.19
CA PHE A 492 0.13 5.09 29.40
C PHE A 492 0.78 4.35 30.58
N LYS A 493 1.42 3.20 30.33
CA LYS A 493 2.18 2.44 31.33
C LYS A 493 3.51 3.11 31.75
N LYS A 494 3.92 4.16 31.05
CA LYS A 494 5.16 4.92 31.26
C LYS A 494 4.88 6.35 31.71
N LYS A 495 3.67 6.64 32.20
CA LYS A 495 3.34 7.97 32.75
C LYS A 495 4.33 8.36 33.85
N GLY A 496 4.91 9.56 33.75
CA GLY A 496 5.96 10.06 34.64
C GLY A 496 7.40 9.71 34.24
N SER A 497 7.59 8.88 33.20
CA SER A 497 8.93 8.59 32.66
C SER A 497 9.44 9.74 31.77
N ILE A 498 10.77 9.89 31.71
CA ILE A 498 11.46 10.88 30.85
C ILE A 498 12.01 10.16 29.62
N PHE A 499 11.86 10.78 28.44
CA PHE A 499 12.34 10.23 27.17
C PHE A 499 13.12 11.27 26.39
N LYS A 500 14.16 10.83 25.66
CA LYS A 500 14.79 11.64 24.63
C LYS A 500 13.85 11.73 23.42
N SER A 501 13.62 12.93 22.91
CA SER A 501 12.74 13.19 21.77
C SER A 501 13.35 14.21 20.82
N TYR A 502 12.85 14.24 19.59
CA TYR A 502 13.15 15.27 18.60
C TYR A 502 11.89 16.11 18.36
N ILE A 503 12.06 17.43 18.22
CA ILE A 503 10.97 18.32 17.78
C ILE A 503 10.88 18.21 16.26
N ASN A 504 9.66 18.03 15.77
CA ASN A 504 9.37 17.56 14.42
C ASN A 504 8.59 18.56 13.59
#